data_AF-A0A2N2GPL3-F1
#
_entry.id   AF-A0A2N2GPL3-F1
#
_cell.length_a   1.000
_cell.length_b   1.000
_cell.length_c   1.000
_cell.angle_alpha   90.00
_cell.angle_beta   90.00
_cell.angle_gamma   90.00
#
_symmetry.space_group_name_H-M   'P 1'
#
loop_
_entity.id
_entity.type
_entity.pdbx_description
1 polymer ?
#
loop_
_entity_poly.entity_id
_entity_poly.type
_entity_poly.pdbx_seq_one_letter_code
_entity_poly.pdbx_strand_id
1 'polypeptide(L)'
;MSVPAAGLSGCATLDTMLGWVGFGEGSAVQETPEALAMEGMADFNRGKYSAALKRFVEIKDRFPFSEVALLAELKAADSNYYMDKFSEAKTLYEEFEANHPTNEAVPYVLFQIGMCYYSQIGTNDRDPGNAQNAVQAFGRLNRAYPHSPYFVEASARIRAARDFLAQHEFSVATFYLRIDEDKQAQGRLEYLLATYPEASVKPQAAELLAQLKSGQGIEKTWRRFVPTLSLPDWQSFTSAFGILPGGGSAGTAKE
;
A
#
# COMPACT_ATOMS: atom_id res chain seq x y z
N MET A 1 52.26 81.31 20.04
CA MET A 1 51.98 80.35 18.96
C MET A 1 51.33 79.13 19.59
N SER A 2 50.02 79.04 19.43
CA SER A 2 49.12 78.08 20.06
C SER A 2 48.93 76.88 19.13
N VAL A 3 49.28 75.68 19.59
CA VAL A 3 49.06 74.42 18.86
C VAL A 3 47.78 73.76 19.42
N PRO A 4 46.77 73.43 18.60
CA PRO A 4 45.56 72.77 19.08
C PRO A 4 45.77 71.26 19.23
N ALA A 5 45.25 70.70 20.31
CA ALA A 5 45.15 69.26 20.52
C ALA A 5 43.96 68.70 19.72
N ALA A 6 44.24 67.77 18.79
CA ALA A 6 43.22 67.03 18.07
C ALA A 6 42.76 65.83 18.93
N GLY A 7 41.50 65.85 19.34
CA GLY A 7 40.84 64.72 19.97
C GLY A 7 40.45 63.67 18.93
N LEU A 8 40.93 62.43 19.11
CA LEU A 8 40.43 61.27 18.37
C LEU A 8 39.24 60.69 19.11
N SER A 9 38.06 61.23 18.82
CA SER A 9 36.78 60.56 19.03
C SER A 9 36.58 59.58 17.87
N GLY A 10 36.72 58.29 18.13
CA GLY A 10 36.58 57.27 17.10
C GLY A 10 36.20 55.90 17.67
N CYS A 11 35.05 55.81 18.34
CA CYS A 11 34.33 54.54 18.46
C CYS A 11 33.73 54.20 17.08
N ALA A 12 34.57 53.78 16.14
CA ALA A 12 34.12 52.98 15.02
C ALA A 12 33.85 51.58 15.57
N THR A 13 32.58 51.22 15.62
CA THR A 13 32.06 49.93 16.08
C THR A 13 32.75 48.78 15.35
N LEU A 14 33.29 47.84 16.13
CA LEU A 14 33.89 46.56 15.70
C LEU A 14 33.06 45.79 14.66
N ASP A 15 31.75 46.05 14.59
CA ASP A 15 30.84 45.56 13.55
C ASP A 15 31.31 45.87 12.12
N THR A 16 31.85 47.08 11.91
CA THR A 16 32.32 47.49 10.57
C THR A 16 33.66 46.87 10.18
N MET A 17 34.50 46.47 11.15
CA MET A 17 35.74 45.75 10.87
C MET A 17 35.51 44.25 10.66
N LEU A 18 34.53 43.65 11.34
CA LEU A 18 34.16 42.24 11.14
C LEU A 18 33.44 42.00 9.82
N GLY A 19 32.79 43.02 9.23
CA GLY A 19 32.23 42.94 7.89
C GLY A 19 33.26 42.83 6.75
N TRP A 20 34.50 43.30 6.95
CA TRP A 20 35.59 43.17 5.95
C TRP A 20 36.36 41.86 6.12
N VAL A 21 36.53 41.35 7.34
CA VAL A 21 37.16 40.05 7.61
C VAL A 21 36.16 38.92 7.39
N GLY A 22 35.73 38.73 6.14
CA GLY A 22 35.47 37.44 5.50
C GLY A 22 34.61 36.37 6.20
N PHE A 23 33.84 36.70 7.23
CA PHE A 23 32.76 35.87 7.78
C PHE A 23 31.44 36.54 7.41
N GLY A 24 31.25 36.80 6.12
CA GLY A 24 29.93 37.12 5.59
C GLY A 24 28.98 35.98 5.94
N GLU A 25 27.81 36.35 6.46
CA GLU A 25 26.64 35.48 6.56
C GLU A 25 26.62 34.54 5.36
N GLY A 26 26.55 33.24 5.64
CA GLY A 26 26.44 32.23 4.59
C GLY A 26 25.29 32.63 3.68
N SER A 27 25.62 33.21 2.53
CA SER A 27 24.68 33.43 1.46
C SER A 27 24.06 32.08 1.23
N ALA A 28 22.76 31.94 1.53
CA ALA A 28 22.01 30.75 1.20
C ALA A 28 22.21 30.54 -0.29
N VAL A 29 23.15 29.65 -0.64
CA VAL A 29 23.38 29.26 -2.02
C VAL A 29 22.05 28.69 -2.41
N GLN A 30 21.32 29.40 -3.27
CA GLN A 30 20.02 28.90 -3.70
C GLN A 30 20.30 27.61 -4.45
N GLU A 31 20.02 26.49 -3.79
CA GLU A 31 20.21 25.17 -4.38
C GLU A 31 19.39 25.11 -5.67
N THR A 32 20.06 24.81 -6.78
CA THR A 32 19.39 24.70 -8.07
C THR A 32 18.52 23.44 -8.07
N PRO A 33 17.42 23.41 -8.84
CA PRO A 33 16.57 22.23 -8.91
C PRO A 33 17.35 20.98 -9.37
N GLU A 34 18.35 21.12 -10.23
CA GLU A 34 19.22 20.02 -10.67
C GLU A 34 20.11 19.49 -9.54
N ALA A 35 20.66 20.38 -8.71
CA ALA A 35 21.45 19.99 -7.54
C ALA A 35 20.59 19.22 -6.52
N LEU A 36 19.40 19.73 -6.22
CA LEU A 36 18.41 19.06 -5.38
C LEU A 36 18.03 17.68 -5.93
N ALA A 37 17.79 17.57 -7.24
CA ALA A 37 17.44 16.32 -7.89
C ALA A 37 18.58 15.30 -7.82
N MET A 38 19.83 15.75 -8.05
CA MET A 38 21.02 14.92 -7.97
C MET A 38 21.23 14.37 -6.56
N GLU A 39 21.11 15.22 -5.54
CA GLU A 39 21.21 14.79 -4.14
C GLU A 39 20.05 13.88 -3.72
N GLY A 40 18.83 14.21 -4.14
CA GLY A 40 17.64 13.40 -3.90
C GLY A 40 17.81 12.00 -4.47
N MET A 41 18.29 11.90 -5.71
CA MET A 41 18.61 10.62 -6.34
C MET A 41 19.77 9.89 -5.66
N ALA A 42 20.80 10.60 -5.20
CA ALA A 42 21.89 10.00 -4.43
C ALA A 42 21.40 9.40 -3.10
N ASP A 43 20.49 10.09 -2.40
CA ASP A 43 19.85 9.55 -1.19
C ASP A 43 18.91 8.39 -1.49
N PHE A 44 18.12 8.49 -2.55
CA PHE A 44 17.23 7.42 -3.01
C PHE A 44 18.01 6.13 -3.30
N ASN A 45 19.10 6.24 -4.06
CA ASN A 45 19.96 5.10 -4.42
C ASN A 45 20.68 4.49 -3.21
N ARG A 46 20.86 5.26 -2.12
CA ARG A 46 21.38 4.78 -0.83
C ARG A 46 20.31 4.19 0.09
N GLY A 47 19.06 4.12 -0.36
CA GLY A 47 17.92 3.67 0.46
C GLY A 47 17.45 4.69 1.50
N LYS A 48 17.93 5.94 1.43
CA LYS A 48 17.51 7.02 2.34
C LYS A 48 16.23 7.69 1.83
N TYR A 49 15.18 6.91 1.65
CA TYR A 49 13.94 7.33 1.01
C TYR A 49 13.27 8.53 1.69
N SER A 50 13.32 8.62 3.02
CA SER A 50 12.76 9.77 3.73
C SER A 50 13.52 11.07 3.45
N ALA A 51 14.85 11.02 3.30
CA ALA A 51 15.67 12.19 2.98
C ALA A 51 15.52 12.57 1.49
N ALA A 52 15.45 11.56 0.62
CA ALA A 52 15.16 11.75 -0.80
C ALA A 52 13.79 12.40 -1.03
N LEU A 53 12.75 11.91 -0.35
CA LEU A 53 11.40 12.44 -0.41
C LEU A 53 11.35 13.93 -0.06
N LYS A 54 12.06 14.36 0.99
CA LYS A 54 12.12 15.78 1.38
C LYS A 54 12.63 16.66 0.23
N ARG A 55 13.71 16.23 -0.43
CA ARG A 55 14.28 16.96 -1.58
C ARG A 55 13.35 16.96 -2.79
N PHE A 56 12.71 15.82 -3.08
CA PHE A 56 11.76 15.75 -4.19
C PHE A 56 10.52 16.63 -3.96
N VAL A 57 9.98 16.66 -2.74
CA VAL A 57 8.89 17.57 -2.37
C VAL A 57 9.34 19.02 -2.48
N GLU A 58 10.55 19.34 -2.02
CA GLU A 58 11.11 20.68 -2.13
C GLU A 58 11.24 21.15 -3.60
N ILE A 59 11.62 20.26 -4.52
CA ILE A 59 11.63 20.57 -5.96
C ILE A 59 10.21 20.86 -6.46
N LYS A 60 9.23 20.04 -6.08
CA LYS A 60 7.82 20.26 -6.48
C LYS A 60 7.29 21.61 -5.99
N ASP A 61 7.64 21.98 -4.76
CA ASP A 61 7.13 23.18 -4.11
C ASP A 61 7.82 24.46 -4.63
N ARG A 62 9.14 24.42 -4.79
CA ARG A 62 9.95 25.59 -5.19
C ARG A 62 10.09 25.76 -6.70
N PHE A 63 10.09 24.65 -7.45
CA PHE A 63 10.43 24.61 -8.87
C PHE A 63 9.46 23.77 -9.71
N PRO A 64 8.13 24.01 -9.63
CA PRO A 64 7.11 23.15 -10.25
C PRO A 64 7.18 23.05 -11.79
N PHE A 65 7.80 24.03 -12.45
CA PHE A 65 7.94 24.08 -13.92
C PHE A 65 9.36 23.74 -14.40
N SER A 66 10.23 23.23 -13.52
CA SER A 66 11.58 22.80 -13.90
C SER A 66 11.56 21.49 -14.67
N GLU A 67 12.57 21.24 -15.50
CA GLU A 67 12.75 19.98 -16.25
C GLU A 67 12.82 18.75 -15.32
N VAL A 68 13.27 18.94 -14.08
CA VAL A 68 13.38 17.87 -13.07
C VAL A 68 12.13 17.71 -12.21
N ALA A 69 11.12 18.58 -12.35
CA ALA A 69 9.90 18.52 -11.55
C ALA A 69 9.15 17.20 -11.75
N LEU A 70 9.08 16.72 -13.00
CA LEU A 70 8.44 15.46 -13.35
C LEU A 70 9.18 14.26 -12.73
N LEU A 71 10.52 14.28 -12.76
CA LEU A 71 11.34 13.28 -12.08
C LEU A 71 11.05 13.30 -10.56
N ALA A 72 11.01 14.50 -9.97
CA ALA A 72 10.76 14.66 -8.54
C ALA A 72 9.36 14.15 -8.14
N GLU A 73 8.33 14.40 -8.95
CA GLU A 73 6.97 13.89 -8.71
C GLU A 73 6.94 12.37 -8.68
N LEU A 74 7.51 11.72 -9.70
CA LEU A 74 7.57 10.26 -9.77
C LEU A 74 8.42 9.68 -8.62
N LYS A 75 9.57 10.30 -8.31
CA LYS A 75 10.47 9.80 -7.27
C LYS A 75 9.97 10.07 -5.85
N ALA A 76 9.12 11.07 -5.65
CA ALA A 76 8.39 11.25 -4.40
C ALA A 76 7.39 10.09 -4.17
N ALA A 77 6.69 9.66 -5.22
CA ALA A 77 5.81 8.48 -5.15
C ALA A 77 6.62 7.20 -4.86
N ASP A 78 7.72 6.96 -5.59
CA ASP A 78 8.62 5.83 -5.36
C ASP A 78 9.17 5.84 -3.92
N SER A 79 9.57 7.00 -3.40
CA SER A 79 10.12 7.09 -2.04
C SER A 79 9.10 6.68 -0.99
N ASN A 80 7.82 7.03 -1.16
CA ASN A 80 6.76 6.54 -0.27
C ASN A 80 6.55 5.03 -0.42
N TYR A 81 6.57 4.51 -1.65
CA TYR A 81 6.43 3.09 -1.91
C TYR A 81 7.51 2.26 -1.20
N TYR A 82 8.77 2.67 -1.32
CA TYR A 82 9.90 1.99 -0.66
C TYR A 82 9.97 2.21 0.86
N MET A 83 9.14 3.10 1.40
CA MET A 83 8.93 3.28 2.84
C MET A 83 7.70 2.50 3.36
N ASP A 84 7.14 1.60 2.55
CA ASP A 84 5.90 0.86 2.81
C ASP A 84 4.66 1.75 3.05
N LYS A 85 4.72 3.02 2.63
CA LYS A 85 3.62 3.98 2.67
C LYS A 85 2.78 3.87 1.40
N PHE A 86 2.18 2.69 1.22
CA PHE A 86 1.52 2.34 -0.03
C PHE A 86 0.31 3.20 -0.36
N SER A 87 -0.42 3.67 0.66
CA SER A 87 -1.58 4.56 0.46
C SER A 87 -1.16 5.92 -0.08
N GLU A 88 -0.14 6.52 0.52
CA GLU A 88 0.45 7.80 0.10
C GLU A 88 1.13 7.68 -1.26
N ALA A 89 1.88 6.60 -1.49
CA ALA A 89 2.51 6.31 -2.78
C ALA A 89 1.45 6.21 -3.89
N LYS A 90 0.37 5.47 -3.64
CA LYS A 90 -0.73 5.31 -4.59
C LYS A 90 -1.34 6.66 -4.98
N THR A 91 -1.64 7.51 -4.00
CA THR A 91 -2.18 8.86 -4.28
C THR A 91 -1.24 9.66 -5.17
N LEU A 92 0.06 9.65 -4.90
CA LEU A 92 1.04 10.36 -5.72
C LEU A 92 1.17 9.77 -7.13
N TYR A 93 1.05 8.45 -7.30
CA TYR A 93 1.03 7.81 -8.61
C TYR A 93 -0.25 8.15 -9.40
N GLU A 94 -1.41 8.16 -8.74
CA GLU A 94 -2.70 8.56 -9.35
C GLU A 94 -2.67 10.04 -9.78
N GLU A 95 -2.07 10.91 -8.97
CA GLU A 95 -1.82 12.31 -9.33
C GLU A 95 -0.90 12.42 -10.56
N PHE A 96 0.21 11.68 -10.59
CA PHE A 96 1.12 11.68 -11.74
C PHE A 96 0.41 11.22 -13.02
N GLU A 97 -0.37 10.13 -12.96
CA GLU A 97 -1.17 9.65 -14.10
C GLU A 97 -2.15 10.72 -14.60
N ALA A 98 -2.84 11.40 -13.67
CA ALA A 98 -3.82 12.42 -13.99
C ALA A 98 -3.19 13.69 -14.60
N ASN A 99 -2.04 14.10 -14.06
CA ASN A 99 -1.32 15.30 -14.50
C ASN A 99 -0.57 15.08 -15.82
N HIS A 100 -0.07 13.87 -16.06
CA HIS A 100 0.83 13.55 -17.19
C HIS A 100 0.37 12.32 -17.99
N PRO A 101 -0.87 12.29 -18.53
CA PRO A 101 -1.46 11.08 -19.12
C PRO A 101 -0.76 10.57 -20.40
N THR A 102 0.02 11.42 -21.06
CA THR A 102 0.77 11.06 -22.28
C THR A 102 2.24 10.77 -22.03
N ASN A 103 2.68 10.74 -20.77
CA ASN A 103 4.09 10.51 -20.43
C ASN A 103 4.48 9.03 -20.63
N GLU A 104 5.73 8.79 -21.05
CA GLU A 104 6.26 7.44 -21.28
C GLU A 104 6.35 6.59 -19.99
N ALA A 105 6.35 7.22 -18.83
CA ALA A 105 6.36 6.55 -17.53
C ALA A 105 4.96 6.07 -17.10
N VAL A 106 3.88 6.43 -17.79
CA VAL A 106 2.51 6.02 -17.40
C VAL A 106 2.36 4.50 -17.23
N PRO A 107 2.90 3.63 -18.12
CA PRO A 107 2.85 2.18 -17.89
C PRO A 107 3.54 1.74 -16.58
N TYR A 108 4.62 2.41 -16.18
CA TYR A 108 5.29 2.15 -14.90
C TYR A 108 4.43 2.60 -13.72
N VAL A 109 3.83 3.78 -13.81
CA VAL A 109 2.96 4.35 -12.78
C VAL A 109 1.74 3.46 -12.55
N LEU A 110 1.08 3.02 -13.63
CA LEU A 110 -0.03 2.05 -13.56
C LEU A 110 0.38 0.74 -12.91
N PHE A 111 1.56 0.23 -13.23
CA PHE A 111 2.10 -0.96 -12.57
C PHE A 111 2.27 -0.72 -11.07
N GLN A 112 2.84 0.42 -10.68
CA GLN A 112 3.07 0.75 -9.28
C GLN A 112 1.78 0.99 -8.47
N ILE A 113 0.73 1.54 -9.09
CA ILE A 113 -0.61 1.59 -8.47
C ILE A 113 -1.10 0.19 -8.14
N GLY A 114 -0.94 -0.76 -9.08
CA GLY A 114 -1.26 -2.17 -8.84
C GLY A 114 -0.42 -2.79 -7.72
N MET A 115 0.87 -2.47 -7.68
CA MET A 115 1.78 -2.92 -6.62
C MET A 115 1.43 -2.36 -5.24
N CYS A 116 0.95 -1.11 -5.15
CA CYS A 116 0.49 -0.52 -3.89
C CYS A 116 -0.71 -1.29 -3.31
N TYR A 117 -1.66 -1.72 -4.14
CA TYR A 117 -2.74 -2.60 -3.70
C TYR A 117 -2.23 -4.01 -3.37
N TYR A 118 -1.39 -4.57 -4.24
CA TYR A 118 -0.88 -5.93 -4.09
C TYR A 118 -0.08 -6.12 -2.79
N SER A 119 0.73 -5.12 -2.42
CA SER A 119 1.56 -5.16 -1.21
C SER A 119 0.73 -5.03 0.07
N GLN A 120 -0.52 -4.58 -0.04
CA GLN A 120 -1.47 -4.52 1.07
C GLN A 120 -2.46 -5.70 1.08
N ILE A 121 -2.24 -6.74 0.26
CA ILE A 121 -3.02 -7.98 0.36
C ILE A 121 -2.70 -8.63 1.71
N GLY A 122 -3.72 -8.72 2.55
CA GLY A 122 -3.62 -9.31 3.88
C GLY A 122 -3.65 -10.84 3.87
N THR A 123 -3.85 -11.41 5.05
CA THR A 123 -4.12 -12.83 5.22
C THR A 123 -5.54 -13.19 4.79
N ASN A 124 -5.78 -14.47 4.50
CA ASN A 124 -7.02 -14.96 3.90
C ASN A 124 -8.27 -14.77 4.77
N ASP A 125 -8.10 -14.48 6.07
CA ASP A 125 -9.14 -14.20 7.06
C ASP A 125 -9.57 -12.72 7.10
N ARG A 126 -8.88 -11.84 6.37
CA ARG A 126 -9.17 -10.40 6.29
C ARG A 126 -9.92 -10.03 5.01
N ASP A 127 -10.34 -8.77 4.90
CA ASP A 127 -11.00 -8.23 3.72
C ASP A 127 -10.14 -8.42 2.44
N PRO A 128 -10.66 -9.12 1.42
CA PRO A 128 -9.95 -9.33 0.16
C PRO A 128 -9.93 -8.10 -0.77
N GLY A 129 -10.49 -6.96 -0.37
CA GLY A 129 -10.61 -5.75 -1.20
C GLY A 129 -9.32 -5.33 -1.91
N ASN A 130 -8.17 -5.37 -1.23
CA ASN A 130 -6.88 -5.05 -1.85
C ASN A 130 -6.48 -6.02 -2.98
N ALA A 131 -6.82 -7.30 -2.88
CA ALA A 131 -6.57 -8.27 -3.96
C ALA A 131 -7.48 -7.98 -5.17
N GLN A 132 -8.74 -7.62 -4.93
CA GLN A 132 -9.65 -7.21 -6.01
C GLN A 132 -9.15 -5.94 -6.71
N ASN A 133 -8.74 -4.93 -5.95
CA ASN A 133 -8.20 -3.68 -6.48
C ASN A 133 -6.90 -3.91 -7.25
N ALA A 134 -6.00 -4.79 -6.76
CA ALA A 134 -4.78 -5.15 -7.48
C ALA A 134 -5.09 -5.80 -8.83
N VAL A 135 -6.04 -6.75 -8.90
CA VAL A 135 -6.48 -7.38 -10.17
C VAL A 135 -7.02 -6.34 -11.15
N GLN A 136 -7.81 -5.38 -10.66
CA GLN A 136 -8.37 -4.31 -11.49
C GLN A 136 -7.27 -3.37 -12.02
N ALA A 137 -6.35 -2.94 -11.15
CA ALA A 137 -5.27 -2.02 -11.49
C ALA A 137 -4.28 -2.62 -12.49
N PHE A 138 -3.77 -3.84 -12.23
CA PHE A 138 -2.92 -4.54 -13.20
C PHE A 138 -3.68 -4.87 -14.50
N GLY A 139 -4.98 -5.18 -14.41
CA GLY A 139 -5.83 -5.37 -15.58
C GLY A 139 -5.96 -4.10 -16.43
N ARG A 140 -6.01 -2.91 -15.81
CA ARG A 140 -5.99 -1.62 -16.51
C ARG A 140 -4.70 -1.45 -17.30
N LEU A 141 -3.55 -1.69 -16.66
CA LEU A 141 -2.24 -1.68 -17.32
C LEU A 141 -2.19 -2.61 -18.52
N ASN A 142 -2.56 -3.88 -18.35
CA ASN A 142 -2.46 -4.89 -19.41
C ASN A 142 -3.38 -4.60 -20.61
N ARG A 143 -4.55 -3.98 -20.36
CA ARG A 143 -5.47 -3.56 -21.44
C ARG A 143 -4.97 -2.31 -22.17
N ALA A 144 -4.45 -1.33 -21.43
CA ALA A 144 -3.99 -0.07 -22.02
C ALA A 144 -2.62 -0.19 -22.69
N TYR A 145 -1.72 -1.00 -22.14
CA TYR A 145 -0.33 -1.15 -22.58
C TYR A 145 0.10 -2.62 -22.67
N PRO A 146 -0.46 -3.39 -23.63
CA PRO A 146 -0.19 -4.82 -23.77
C PRO A 146 1.25 -5.16 -24.14
N HIS A 147 2.01 -4.19 -24.67
CA HIS A 147 3.42 -4.34 -25.04
C HIS A 147 4.40 -3.74 -24.01
N SER A 148 3.90 -3.31 -22.84
CA SER A 148 4.77 -2.77 -21.79
C SER A 148 5.70 -3.86 -21.21
N PRO A 149 6.91 -3.49 -20.72
CA PRO A 149 7.79 -4.45 -20.05
C PRO A 149 7.17 -5.05 -18.78
N TYR A 150 6.18 -4.37 -18.20
CA TYR A 150 5.50 -4.78 -16.97
C TYR A 150 4.39 -5.83 -17.20
N PHE A 151 3.99 -6.08 -18.45
CA PHE A 151 2.85 -6.95 -18.77
C PHE A 151 2.98 -8.36 -18.18
N VAL A 152 4.17 -8.96 -18.29
CA VAL A 152 4.43 -10.33 -17.82
C VAL A 152 4.31 -10.41 -16.31
N GLU A 153 4.95 -9.48 -15.60
CA GLU A 153 4.88 -9.43 -14.14
C GLU A 153 3.46 -9.12 -13.66
N ALA A 154 2.81 -8.10 -14.22
CA ALA A 154 1.42 -7.75 -13.90
C ALA A 154 0.48 -8.95 -14.10
N SER A 155 0.65 -9.70 -15.20
CA SER A 155 -0.13 -10.93 -15.45
C SER A 155 0.12 -12.01 -14.40
N ALA A 156 1.36 -12.20 -13.96
CA ALA A 156 1.69 -13.13 -12.89
C ALA A 156 1.06 -12.70 -11.56
N ARG A 157 1.12 -11.40 -11.21
CA ARG A 157 0.48 -10.85 -10.01
C ARG A 157 -1.05 -10.95 -10.06
N ILE A 158 -1.67 -10.74 -11.23
CA ILE A 158 -3.11 -10.98 -11.42
C ILE A 158 -3.46 -12.43 -11.10
N ARG A 159 -2.70 -13.40 -11.62
CA ARG A 159 -2.96 -14.82 -11.33
C ARG A 159 -2.83 -15.12 -9.84
N ALA A 160 -1.78 -14.62 -9.18
CA ALA A 160 -1.58 -14.81 -7.75
C ALA A 160 -2.71 -14.17 -6.91
N ALA A 161 -3.10 -12.93 -7.22
CA ALA A 161 -4.20 -12.26 -6.53
C ALA A 161 -5.55 -12.96 -6.76
N ARG A 162 -5.81 -13.47 -7.97
CA ARG A 162 -7.01 -14.27 -8.26
C ARG A 162 -7.03 -15.59 -7.52
N ASP A 163 -5.88 -16.24 -7.38
CA ASP A 163 -5.75 -17.47 -6.60
C ASP A 163 -6.01 -17.20 -5.11
N PHE A 164 -5.48 -16.10 -4.56
CA PHE A 164 -5.80 -15.64 -3.20
C PHE A 164 -7.31 -15.43 -3.02
N LEU A 165 -7.98 -14.75 -3.96
CA LEU A 165 -9.44 -14.54 -3.90
C LEU A 165 -10.21 -15.87 -3.91
N ALA A 166 -9.77 -16.85 -4.70
CA ALA A 166 -10.37 -18.18 -4.71
C ALA A 166 -10.16 -18.92 -3.38
N GLN A 167 -8.97 -18.83 -2.79
CA GLN A 167 -8.69 -19.40 -1.46
C GLN A 167 -9.53 -18.74 -0.36
N HIS A 168 -9.82 -17.45 -0.48
CA HIS A 168 -10.72 -16.73 0.42
C HIS A 168 -12.14 -17.29 0.33
N GLU A 169 -12.71 -17.39 -0.88
CA GLU A 169 -14.03 -17.97 -1.09
C GLU A 169 -14.12 -19.43 -0.61
N PHE A 170 -13.06 -20.22 -0.81
CA PHE A 170 -12.98 -21.58 -0.31
C PHE A 170 -12.97 -21.64 1.23
N SER A 171 -12.26 -20.72 1.88
CA SER A 171 -12.23 -20.62 3.35
C SER A 171 -13.57 -20.19 3.92
N VAL A 172 -14.29 -19.31 3.23
CA VAL A 172 -15.66 -18.93 3.58
C VAL A 172 -16.62 -20.12 3.39
N ALA A 173 -16.50 -20.86 2.28
CA ALA A 173 -17.31 -22.05 2.04
C ALA A 173 -17.09 -23.11 3.14
N THR A 174 -15.84 -23.41 3.49
CA THR A 174 -15.51 -24.36 4.56
C THR A 174 -15.91 -23.85 5.94
N PHE A 175 -15.97 -22.53 6.17
CA PHE A 175 -16.59 -21.98 7.38
C PHE A 175 -18.09 -22.29 7.45
N TYR A 176 -18.85 -22.06 6.38
CA TYR A 176 -20.28 -22.38 6.36
C TYR A 176 -20.55 -23.87 6.61
N LEU A 177 -19.71 -24.76 6.07
CA LEU A 177 -19.80 -26.18 6.38
C LEU A 177 -19.57 -26.52 7.86
N ARG A 178 -18.73 -25.75 8.58
CA ARG A 178 -18.48 -26.00 10.01
C ARG A 178 -19.69 -25.70 10.88
N ILE A 179 -20.56 -24.80 10.42
CA ILE A 179 -21.78 -24.38 11.12
C ILE A 179 -23.05 -25.02 10.50
N ASP A 180 -22.86 -26.09 9.70
CA ASP A 180 -23.93 -26.87 9.06
C ASP A 180 -24.83 -26.04 8.10
N GLU A 181 -24.29 -24.97 7.50
CA GLU A 181 -24.97 -24.10 6.53
C GLU A 181 -24.62 -24.49 5.08
N ASP A 182 -25.08 -25.68 4.67
CA ASP A 182 -24.71 -26.33 3.41
C ASP A 182 -25.10 -25.55 2.15
N LYS A 183 -26.25 -24.86 2.16
CA LYS A 183 -26.72 -24.07 1.00
C LYS A 183 -25.80 -22.89 0.71
N GLN A 184 -25.32 -22.23 1.75
CA GLN A 184 -24.42 -21.08 1.68
C GLN A 184 -23.04 -21.53 1.23
N ALA A 185 -22.55 -22.65 1.77
CA ALA A 185 -21.31 -23.27 1.30
C ALA A 185 -21.41 -23.66 -0.19
N GLN A 186 -22.51 -24.28 -0.61
CA GLN A 186 -22.75 -24.64 -2.01
C GLN A 186 -22.67 -23.39 -2.92
N GLY A 187 -23.36 -22.31 -2.57
CA GLY A 187 -23.34 -21.08 -3.37
C GLY A 187 -21.93 -20.47 -3.48
N ARG A 188 -21.13 -20.54 -2.41
CA ARG A 188 -19.74 -20.06 -2.41
C ARG A 188 -18.84 -20.91 -3.31
N LEU A 189 -18.97 -22.23 -3.25
CA LEU A 189 -18.22 -23.14 -4.11
C LEU A 189 -18.59 -23.00 -5.59
N GLU A 190 -19.88 -22.84 -5.88
CA GLU A 190 -20.36 -22.57 -7.24
C GLU A 190 -19.79 -21.26 -7.78
N TYR A 191 -19.82 -20.20 -6.98
CA TYR A 191 -19.22 -18.91 -7.33
C TYR A 191 -17.72 -19.03 -7.58
N LEU A 192 -16.99 -19.72 -6.71
CA LEU A 192 -15.54 -19.95 -6.84
C LEU A 192 -15.22 -20.64 -8.16
N LEU A 193 -15.89 -21.75 -8.47
CA LEU A 193 -15.62 -22.55 -9.67
C LEU A 193 -16.00 -21.81 -10.96
N ALA A 194 -17.03 -20.98 -10.92
CA ALA A 194 -17.43 -20.15 -12.05
C ALA A 194 -16.45 -18.97 -12.28
N THR A 195 -15.99 -18.33 -11.20
CA THR A 195 -15.22 -17.08 -11.28
C THR A 195 -13.72 -17.33 -11.43
N TYR A 196 -13.19 -18.40 -10.83
CA TYR A 196 -11.75 -18.69 -10.78
C TYR A 196 -11.42 -20.08 -11.34
N PRO A 197 -11.56 -20.30 -12.67
CA PRO A 197 -11.37 -21.61 -13.30
C PRO A 197 -9.92 -22.14 -13.25
N GLU A 198 -8.95 -21.26 -12.98
CA GLU A 198 -7.51 -21.55 -12.88
C GLU A 198 -7.02 -21.58 -11.42
N ALA A 199 -7.92 -21.51 -10.44
CA ALA A 199 -7.55 -21.51 -9.03
C ALA A 199 -6.93 -22.84 -8.59
N SER A 200 -5.93 -22.78 -7.71
CA SER A 200 -5.26 -23.93 -7.11
C SER A 200 -6.22 -24.80 -6.29
N VAL A 201 -7.21 -24.18 -5.63
CA VAL A 201 -8.22 -24.86 -4.78
C VAL A 201 -9.39 -25.47 -5.57
N LYS A 202 -9.39 -25.35 -6.90
CA LYS A 202 -10.48 -25.84 -7.76
C LYS A 202 -10.78 -27.33 -7.59
N PRO A 203 -9.81 -28.26 -7.57
CA PRO A 203 -10.10 -29.68 -7.41
C PRO A 203 -10.84 -29.97 -6.10
N GLN A 204 -10.38 -29.40 -4.98
CA GLN A 204 -11.00 -29.56 -3.67
C GLN A 204 -12.40 -28.93 -3.63
N ALA A 205 -12.57 -27.76 -4.23
CA ALA A 205 -13.86 -27.08 -4.30
C ALA A 205 -14.89 -27.89 -5.12
N ALA A 206 -14.47 -28.48 -6.25
CA ALA A 206 -15.32 -29.30 -7.09
C ALA A 206 -15.73 -30.61 -6.41
N GLU A 207 -14.80 -31.27 -5.72
CA GLU A 207 -15.08 -32.48 -4.93
C GLU A 207 -16.11 -32.19 -3.83
N LEU A 208 -15.87 -31.13 -3.04
CA LEU A 208 -16.75 -30.75 -1.95
C LEU A 208 -18.16 -30.37 -2.44
N LEU A 209 -18.24 -29.66 -3.57
CA LEU A 209 -19.52 -29.33 -4.21
C LEU A 209 -20.27 -30.58 -4.69
N ALA A 210 -19.55 -31.57 -5.24
CA ALA A 210 -20.14 -32.83 -5.66
C ALA A 210 -20.69 -33.63 -4.47
N GLN A 211 -19.97 -33.65 -3.34
CA GLN A 211 -20.43 -34.27 -2.10
C GLN A 211 -21.70 -33.60 -1.55
N LEU A 212 -21.72 -32.26 -1.50
CA LEU A 212 -22.91 -31.50 -1.10
C LEU A 212 -24.13 -31.82 -1.96
N LYS A 213 -23.94 -31.91 -3.29
CA LYS A 213 -25.02 -32.19 -4.24
C LYS A 213 -25.51 -33.64 -4.21
N SER A 214 -24.68 -34.59 -3.80
CA SER A 214 -25.07 -36.00 -3.74
C SER A 214 -25.98 -36.33 -2.55
N GLY A 215 -26.07 -35.44 -1.56
CA GLY A 215 -26.84 -35.66 -0.33
C GLY A 215 -26.26 -36.73 0.58
N GLN A 216 -25.10 -37.31 0.22
CA GLN A 216 -24.29 -38.09 1.14
C GLN A 216 -23.72 -37.09 2.13
N GLY A 217 -24.30 -37.02 3.34
CA GLY A 217 -23.89 -36.05 4.35
C GLY A 217 -22.36 -36.04 4.48
N ILE A 218 -21.75 -34.85 4.43
CA ILE A 218 -20.29 -34.71 4.43
C ILE A 218 -19.78 -35.46 5.67
N GLU A 219 -19.06 -36.56 5.43
CA GLU A 219 -18.58 -37.41 6.50
C GLU A 219 -17.76 -36.53 7.45
N LYS A 220 -18.21 -36.38 8.72
CA LYS A 220 -17.63 -35.46 9.71
C LYS A 220 -16.12 -35.68 9.97
N THR A 221 -15.56 -36.74 9.39
CA THR A 221 -14.14 -37.01 9.15
C THR A 221 -13.40 -35.85 8.46
N TRP A 222 -14.10 -34.99 7.71
CA TRP A 222 -13.54 -33.77 7.09
C TRP A 222 -12.91 -32.77 8.08
N ARG A 223 -13.33 -32.79 9.36
CA ARG A 223 -12.71 -32.03 10.46
C ARG A 223 -11.22 -32.34 10.65
N ARG A 224 -10.75 -33.49 10.16
CA ARG A 224 -9.35 -33.94 10.26
C ARG A 224 -8.40 -33.27 9.25
N PHE A 225 -8.94 -32.75 8.14
CA PHE A 225 -8.15 -32.15 7.05
C PHE A 225 -8.14 -30.61 7.08
N VAL A 226 -8.96 -29.98 7.92
CA VAL A 226 -8.94 -28.53 8.12
C VAL A 226 -8.03 -28.22 9.31
N PRO A 227 -6.86 -27.56 9.12
CA PRO A 227 -6.02 -27.18 10.24
C PRO A 227 -6.84 -26.30 11.18
N THR A 228 -6.72 -26.58 12.49
CA THR A 228 -7.40 -25.80 13.52
C THR A 228 -6.83 -24.39 13.49
N LEU A 229 -7.48 -23.47 12.79
CA LEU A 229 -7.20 -22.05 12.97
C LEU A 229 -7.68 -21.71 14.39
N SER A 230 -6.73 -21.45 15.29
CA SER A 230 -7.00 -20.95 16.64
C SER A 230 -7.71 -19.61 16.52
N LEU A 231 -9.04 -19.63 16.49
CA LEU A 231 -9.85 -18.44 16.69
C LEU A 231 -9.78 -18.07 18.19
N PRO A 232 -9.65 -16.77 18.55
CA PRO A 232 -9.81 -16.32 19.93
C PRO A 232 -11.14 -16.83 20.49
N ASP A 233 -11.19 -17.14 21.79
CA ASP A 233 -12.38 -17.69 22.43
C ASP A 233 -13.62 -16.79 22.23
N TRP A 234 -14.81 -17.39 22.32
CA TRP A 234 -16.08 -16.67 22.14
C TRP A 234 -16.31 -15.54 23.18
N GLN A 235 -15.59 -15.56 24.31
CA GLN A 235 -15.66 -14.50 25.31
C GLN A 235 -14.93 -13.24 24.85
N SER A 236 -13.80 -13.39 24.17
CA SER A 236 -13.03 -12.28 23.60
C SER A 236 -13.76 -11.60 22.43
N PHE A 237 -14.48 -12.35 21.59
CA PHE A 237 -15.28 -11.80 20.48
C PHE A 237 -16.45 -10.91 20.96
N THR A 238 -17.16 -11.33 22.01
CA THR A 238 -18.33 -10.58 22.52
C THR A 238 -17.92 -9.35 23.34
N SER A 239 -16.79 -9.43 24.05
CA SER A 239 -16.24 -8.30 24.82
C SER A 239 -15.77 -7.14 23.92
N ALA A 240 -15.23 -7.44 22.73
CA ALA A 240 -14.71 -6.44 21.79
C ALA A 240 -15.80 -5.57 21.13
N PHE A 241 -17.04 -6.05 21.09
CA PHE A 241 -18.19 -5.35 20.47
C PHE A 241 -19.25 -4.89 21.47
N GLY A 242 -19.00 -5.02 22.78
CA GLY A 242 -19.88 -4.49 23.83
C GLY A 242 -21.30 -5.07 23.81
N ILE A 243 -21.51 -6.22 23.17
CA ILE A 243 -22.81 -6.89 23.16
C ILE A 243 -22.91 -7.68 24.47
N LEU A 244 -23.44 -7.03 25.50
CA LEU A 244 -23.82 -7.72 26.73
C LEU A 244 -24.94 -8.72 26.38
N PRO A 245 -24.79 -10.02 26.71
CA PRO A 245 -25.95 -10.89 26.69
C PRO A 245 -26.93 -10.37 27.74
N GLY A 246 -28.05 -9.83 27.28
CA GLY A 246 -29.18 -9.43 28.11
C GLY A 246 -29.67 -10.64 28.90
N GLY A 247 -29.31 -10.69 30.17
CA GLY A 247 -29.81 -11.68 31.10
C GLY A 247 -31.30 -11.46 31.37
N GLY A 248 -32.11 -12.39 30.89
CA GLY A 248 -33.56 -12.45 31.13
C GLY A 248 -34.02 -13.90 31.34
N SER A 249 -33.95 -14.33 32.61
CA SER A 249 -34.72 -15.38 33.32
C SER A 249 -35.32 -16.58 32.59
N ALA A 250 -35.01 -17.79 33.08
CA ALA A 250 -35.99 -18.75 33.63
C ALA A 250 -35.25 -19.96 34.22
N GLY A 251 -35.52 -20.28 35.49
CA GLY A 251 -34.82 -21.34 36.22
C GLY A 251 -35.45 -22.73 36.06
N THR A 252 -34.79 -23.73 36.64
CA THR A 252 -35.40 -24.94 37.21
C THR A 252 -34.46 -25.56 38.24
N ALA A 253 -35.06 -26.02 39.32
CA ALA A 253 -34.45 -26.64 40.50
C ALA A 253 -34.01 -28.11 40.30
N LYS A 254 -33.15 -28.55 41.24
CA LYS A 254 -32.78 -29.90 41.75
C LYS A 254 -31.27 -30.02 41.76
N GLU A 255 -30.58 -30.44 42.81
CA GLU A 255 -30.89 -31.02 44.13
C GLU A 255 -29.78 -30.55 45.09
#